data_AF-A0A345GY61-F1
#
_entry.id   AF-A0A345GY61-F1
#
_cell.length_a   1.000
_cell.length_b   1.000
_cell.length_c   1.000
_cell.angle_alpha   90.00
_cell.angle_beta   90.00
_cell.angle_gamma   90.00
#
_symmetry.space_group_name_H-M   'P 1'
#
loop_
_entity.id
_entity.type
_entity.pdbx_description
1 polymer ?
#
loop_
_entity_poly.entity_id
_entity_poly.type
_entity_poly.pdbx_seq_one_letter_code
_entity_poly.pdbx_strand_id
1 'polypeptide(L)'
;MTIEEIIRFKKHAQLLVMHSWRKDIPQDQRNIIIAEALNSCTVEKNFNIIGYLITNRRVFLIGSSETTSFQKILQYFYEQVAVGIINYKNMMHHYHKEAHIELEHVDKLFTEYPFYNEYIRRLITGKTVELPYYDPHLERLETYINGYNYCSALDYEGGKSPVIVATNSTIR
;
A
#
# COMPACT_ATOMS: atom_id res chain seq x y z
N MET A 1 -19.71 15.65 19.20
CA MET A 1 -19.23 15.16 17.91
C MET A 1 -20.30 15.51 16.89
N THR A 2 -20.05 16.50 16.04
CA THR A 2 -21.07 17.04 15.12
C THR A 2 -21.05 16.29 13.78
N ILE A 3 -22.18 16.30 13.05
CA ILE A 3 -22.31 15.67 11.72
C ILE A 3 -21.25 16.20 10.73
N GLU A 4 -20.80 17.44 10.94
CA GLU A 4 -19.76 18.11 10.15
C GLU A 4 -18.37 17.47 10.33
N GLU A 5 -18.04 16.96 11.52
CA GLU A 5 -16.77 16.24 11.79
C GLU A 5 -16.76 14.86 11.09
N ILE A 6 -17.92 14.22 10.97
CA ILE A 6 -18.10 12.94 10.26
C ILE A 6 -17.96 13.11 8.75
N ILE A 7 -18.36 14.27 8.20
CA ILE A 7 -18.21 14.61 6.78
C ILE A 7 -16.76 14.94 6.42
N ARG A 8 -15.95 15.43 7.37
CA ARG A 8 -14.59 15.92 7.12
C ARG A 8 -13.53 14.82 6.93
N PHE A 9 -13.74 13.61 7.46
CA PHE A 9 -12.85 12.46 7.26
C PHE A 9 -13.52 11.37 6.42
N LYS A 10 -13.71 11.65 5.12
CA LYS A 10 -14.18 10.61 4.20
C LYS A 10 -13.07 9.56 4.06
N LYS A 11 -13.24 8.42 4.72
CA LYS A 11 -12.36 7.27 4.54
C LYS A 11 -12.48 6.80 3.09
N HIS A 12 -11.35 6.69 2.42
CA HIS A 12 -11.24 6.15 1.07
C HIS A 12 -10.74 4.71 1.16
N ALA A 13 -11.31 3.85 0.33
CA ALA A 13 -10.94 2.43 0.26
C ALA A 13 -10.83 2.01 -1.21
N GLN A 14 -9.65 1.54 -1.60
CA GLN A 14 -9.32 1.21 -2.98
C GLN A 14 -8.58 -0.13 -3.06
N LEU A 15 -8.91 -0.92 -4.08
CA LEU A 15 -8.17 -2.10 -4.48
C LEU A 15 -7.38 -1.77 -5.75
N LEU A 16 -6.06 -1.94 -5.69
CA LEU A 16 -5.16 -1.71 -6.81
C LEU A 16 -4.62 -3.06 -7.30
N VAL A 17 -4.80 -3.36 -8.58
CA VAL A 17 -4.30 -4.60 -9.20
C VAL A 17 -3.09 -4.28 -10.07
N MET A 18 -1.94 -4.87 -9.74
CA MET A 18 -0.68 -4.64 -10.45
C MET A 18 -0.73 -5.19 -11.88
N HIS A 19 -0.18 -4.44 -12.83
CA HIS A 19 -0.06 -4.81 -14.24
C HIS A 19 1.15 -5.74 -14.50
N SER A 20 1.62 -5.80 -15.74
CA SER A 20 2.68 -6.72 -16.21
C SER A 20 4.03 -6.51 -15.53
N TRP A 21 4.36 -5.29 -15.09
CA TRP A 21 5.65 -4.98 -14.43
C TRP A 21 5.94 -5.87 -13.22
N ARG A 22 4.89 -6.42 -12.59
CA ARG A 22 5.05 -7.36 -11.47
C ARG A 22 5.77 -8.66 -11.85
N LYS A 23 5.82 -9.01 -13.13
CA LYS A 23 6.51 -10.20 -13.63
C LYS A 23 8.01 -10.02 -13.70
N ASP A 24 8.47 -8.76 -13.79
CA ASP A 24 9.87 -8.42 -14.08
C ASP A 24 10.70 -8.20 -12.80
N ILE A 25 10.04 -8.07 -11.66
CA ILE A 25 10.66 -7.73 -10.37
C ILE A 25 10.29 -8.82 -9.36
N PRO A 26 11.20 -9.36 -8.55
CA PRO A 26 10.90 -10.34 -7.50
C PRO A 26 9.88 -9.82 -6.48
N GLN A 27 9.06 -10.71 -5.92
CA GLN A 27 7.95 -10.34 -5.04
C GLN A 27 8.37 -9.46 -3.87
N ASP A 28 9.42 -9.84 -3.15
CA ASP A 28 9.87 -9.11 -1.96
C ASP A 28 10.25 -7.67 -2.32
N GLN A 29 10.94 -7.49 -3.46
CA GLN A 29 11.32 -6.16 -3.93
C GLN A 29 10.11 -5.32 -4.34
N ARG A 30 9.11 -5.92 -5.00
CA ARG A 30 7.88 -5.18 -5.34
C ARG A 30 7.16 -4.71 -4.10
N ASN A 31 7.11 -5.55 -3.07
CA ASN A 31 6.48 -5.19 -1.80
C ASN A 31 7.22 -4.04 -1.12
N ILE A 32 8.57 -4.04 -1.16
CA ILE A 32 9.40 -2.91 -0.67
C ILE A 32 9.06 -1.63 -1.43
N ILE A 33 9.09 -1.65 -2.76
CA ILE A 33 8.79 -0.47 -3.60
C ILE A 33 7.42 0.11 -3.26
N ILE A 34 6.41 -0.75 -3.10
CA ILE A 34 5.05 -0.31 -2.77
C ILE A 34 4.98 0.26 -1.36
N ALA A 35 5.63 -0.38 -0.38
CA ALA A 35 5.66 0.10 1.00
C ALA A 35 6.36 1.47 1.11
N GLU A 36 7.48 1.66 0.42
CA GLU A 36 8.19 2.94 0.34
C GLU A 36 7.32 4.02 -0.31
N ALA A 37 6.63 3.70 -1.41
CA ALA A 37 5.71 4.64 -2.05
C ALA A 37 4.53 5.05 -1.14
N LEU A 38 3.98 4.11 -0.36
CA LEU A 38 2.95 4.41 0.63
C LEU A 38 3.50 5.31 1.74
N ASN A 39 4.70 5.03 2.25
CA ASN A 39 5.37 5.87 3.26
C ASN A 39 5.59 7.29 2.75
N SER A 40 6.06 7.46 1.50
CA SER A 40 6.19 8.78 0.88
C SER A 40 4.86 9.52 0.80
N CYS A 41 3.74 8.83 0.54
CA CYS A 41 2.42 9.47 0.57
C CYS A 41 2.04 10.01 1.95
N THR A 42 2.40 9.28 3.02
CA THR A 42 2.16 9.74 4.39
C THR A 42 2.97 10.99 4.72
N VAL A 43 4.25 11.02 4.33
CA VAL A 43 5.15 12.16 4.58
C VAL A 43 4.78 13.38 3.72
N GLU A 44 4.60 13.20 2.42
CA GLU A 44 4.56 14.31 1.45
C GLU A 44 3.15 14.75 1.06
N LYS A 45 2.14 13.89 1.26
CA LYS A 45 0.75 14.16 0.87
C LYS A 45 -0.22 14.16 2.03
N ASN A 46 0.27 14.12 3.27
CA ASN A 46 -0.55 14.08 4.48
C ASN A 46 -1.60 12.94 4.40
N PHE A 47 -1.17 11.79 3.92
CA PHE A 47 -2.03 10.61 3.80
C PHE A 47 -1.95 9.77 5.08
N ASN A 48 -3.06 9.71 5.81
CA ASN A 48 -3.20 8.84 6.96
C ASN A 48 -3.65 7.45 6.51
N ILE A 49 -2.73 6.48 6.54
CA ILE A 49 -3.02 5.08 6.22
C ILE A 49 -3.73 4.46 7.42
N ILE A 50 -4.95 4.00 7.20
CA ILE A 50 -5.79 3.35 8.23
C ILE A 50 -5.66 1.82 8.14
N GLY A 51 -5.43 1.29 6.94
CA GLY A 51 -5.17 -0.12 6.76
C GLY A 51 -4.65 -0.41 5.35
N TYR A 52 -3.74 -1.36 5.24
CA TYR A 52 -3.20 -1.79 3.97
C TYR A 52 -2.84 -3.28 3.98
N LEU A 53 -2.87 -3.89 2.79
CA LEU A 53 -2.38 -5.24 2.57
C LEU A 53 -1.73 -5.31 1.20
N ILE A 54 -0.43 -5.60 1.17
CA ILE A 54 0.32 -5.80 -0.06
C ILE A 54 0.46 -7.30 -0.31
N THR A 55 -0.08 -7.76 -1.43
CA THR A 55 0.02 -9.14 -1.89
C THR A 55 0.84 -9.22 -3.17
N ASN A 56 1.13 -10.43 -3.64
CA ASN A 56 1.85 -10.68 -4.89
C ASN A 56 1.28 -9.92 -6.12
N ARG A 57 -0.03 -9.65 -6.15
CA ARG A 57 -0.71 -9.05 -7.32
C ARG A 57 -1.54 -7.81 -7.02
N ARG A 58 -1.81 -7.52 -5.76
CA ARG A 58 -2.83 -6.54 -5.35
C ARG A 58 -2.38 -5.76 -4.14
N VAL A 59 -2.77 -4.49 -4.08
CA VAL A 59 -2.67 -3.63 -2.91
C VAL A 59 -4.08 -3.28 -2.48
N PHE A 60 -4.44 -3.64 -1.24
CA PHE A 60 -5.66 -3.16 -0.60
C PHE A 60 -5.29 -1.96 0.24
N LEU A 61 -6.00 -0.85 0.08
CA LEU A 61 -5.67 0.40 0.75
C LEU A 61 -6.91 1.04 1.34
N ILE A 62 -6.81 1.45 2.60
CA ILE A 62 -7.79 2.24 3.32
C ILE A 62 -7.05 3.39 3.99
N GLY A 63 -7.51 4.62 3.76
CA GLY A 63 -6.92 5.78 4.39
C GLY A 63 -7.76 7.03 4.27
N SER A 64 -7.25 8.12 4.80
CA SER A 64 -7.90 9.43 4.75
C SER A 64 -6.85 10.52 4.67
N SER A 65 -7.24 11.70 4.18
CA SER A 65 -6.41 12.90 4.28
C SER A 65 -7.32 14.09 4.51
N GLU A 66 -6.86 15.03 5.33
CA GLU A 66 -7.59 16.27 5.60
C GLU A 66 -7.37 17.31 4.50
N THR A 67 -6.21 17.28 3.85
CA THR A 67 -5.72 18.35 2.98
C THR A 67 -5.58 17.94 1.52
N THR A 68 -5.39 16.66 1.24
CA THR A 68 -5.12 16.16 -0.10
C THR A 68 -6.25 15.25 -0.57
N SER A 69 -6.76 15.47 -1.78
CA SER A 69 -7.76 14.57 -2.36
C SER A 69 -7.16 13.18 -2.61
N PHE A 70 -7.97 12.13 -2.41
CA PHE A 70 -7.51 10.75 -2.59
C PHE A 70 -6.95 10.48 -4.00
N GLN A 71 -7.52 11.09 -5.04
CA GLN A 71 -6.99 10.99 -6.39
C GLN A 71 -5.56 11.54 -6.52
N LYS A 72 -5.25 12.68 -5.89
CA LYS A 72 -3.89 13.25 -5.89
C LYS A 72 -2.91 12.36 -5.11
N ILE A 73 -3.39 11.72 -4.04
CA ILE A 73 -2.60 10.75 -3.28
C ILE A 73 -2.29 9.52 -4.14
N LEU A 74 -3.29 8.97 -4.84
CA LEU A 74 -3.09 7.83 -5.73
C LEU A 74 -2.13 8.15 -6.89
N GLN A 75 -2.28 9.32 -7.50
CA GLN A 75 -1.37 9.76 -8.56
C GLN A 75 0.08 9.83 -8.04
N TYR A 76 0.29 10.48 -6.89
CA TYR A 76 1.62 10.56 -6.28
C TYR A 76 2.15 9.18 -5.88
N PHE A 77 1.30 8.30 -5.37
CA PHE A 77 1.65 6.91 -5.08
C PHE A 77 2.16 6.20 -6.35
N TYR A 78 1.48 6.33 -7.50
CA TYR A 78 1.93 5.72 -8.75
C TYR A 78 3.26 6.29 -9.23
N GLU A 79 3.47 7.60 -9.10
CA GLU A 79 4.75 8.24 -9.42
C GLU A 79 5.89 7.66 -8.57
N GLN A 80 5.68 7.49 -7.25
CA GLN A 80 6.69 6.92 -6.36
C GLN A 80 6.95 5.43 -6.66
N VAL A 81 5.93 4.65 -7.01
CA VAL A 81 6.12 3.26 -7.47
C VAL A 81 6.95 3.24 -8.76
N ALA A 82 6.67 4.12 -9.71
CA ALA A 82 7.44 4.21 -10.95
C ALA A 82 8.93 4.50 -10.68
N VAL A 83 9.21 5.46 -9.81
CA VAL A 83 10.58 5.79 -9.37
C VAL A 83 11.26 4.56 -8.74
N GLY A 84 10.58 3.86 -7.82
CA GLY A 84 11.12 2.66 -7.20
C GLY A 84 11.43 1.54 -8.20
N ILE A 85 10.58 1.35 -9.22
CA ILE A 85 10.81 0.39 -10.31
C ILE A 85 12.06 0.79 -11.13
N ILE A 86 12.18 2.06 -11.52
CA ILE A 86 13.33 2.57 -12.28
C ILE A 86 14.61 2.36 -11.48
N ASN A 87 14.62 2.74 -10.20
CA ASN A 87 15.77 2.59 -9.32
C ASN A 87 16.21 1.13 -9.20
N TYR A 88 15.25 0.22 -8.99
CA TYR A 88 15.55 -1.21 -8.94
C TYR A 88 16.16 -1.74 -10.24
N LYS A 89 15.57 -1.38 -11.39
CA LYS A 89 16.10 -1.78 -12.71
C LYS A 89 17.51 -1.25 -12.94
N ASN A 90 17.78 -0.01 -12.58
CA ASN A 90 19.11 0.59 -12.69
C ASN A 90 20.16 -0.10 -11.79
N MET A 91 19.77 -0.52 -10.59
CA MET A 91 20.65 -1.28 -9.69
C MET A 91 20.96 -2.68 -10.22
N MET A 92 19.99 -3.35 -10.86
CA MET A 92 20.19 -4.70 -11.40
C MET A 92 20.96 -4.71 -12.73
N HIS A 93 20.80 -3.66 -13.54
CA HIS A 93 21.49 -3.53 -14.83
C HIS A 93 22.66 -2.55 -14.69
N HIS A 94 23.82 -3.05 -14.24
CA HIS A 94 25.06 -2.26 -14.10
C HIS A 94 25.54 -1.55 -15.38
N TYR A 95 24.97 -1.86 -16.54
CA TYR A 95 25.23 -1.20 -17.81
C TYR A 95 23.95 -1.18 -18.64
N HIS A 96 23.21 -0.06 -18.62
CA HIS A 96 22.64 0.61 -19.80
C HIS A 96 21.79 1.78 -19.31
N LYS A 97 22.29 3.00 -19.55
CA LYS A 97 21.58 4.27 -19.40
C LYS A 97 20.44 4.32 -20.41
N GLU A 98 19.36 3.58 -20.19
CA GLU A 98 18.17 3.66 -21.06
C GLU A 98 16.93 3.00 -20.44
N ALA A 99 16.90 2.79 -19.12
CA ALA A 99 15.65 2.46 -18.43
C ALA A 99 14.79 3.72 -18.25
N HIS A 100 14.49 4.41 -19.35
CA HIS A 100 13.38 5.35 -19.40
C HIS A 100 12.11 4.52 -19.38
N ILE A 101 11.62 4.16 -18.19
CA ILE A 101 10.16 4.12 -18.06
C ILE A 101 9.76 5.56 -18.31
N GLU A 102 9.35 5.85 -19.54
CA GLU A 102 8.74 7.11 -19.87
C GLU A 102 7.64 7.31 -18.82
N LEU A 103 7.80 8.34 -17.98
CA LEU A 103 6.84 8.74 -16.95
C LEU A 103 5.43 8.92 -17.53
N GLU A 104 5.31 8.99 -18.86
CA GLU A 104 4.06 8.90 -19.64
C GLU A 104 3.23 7.63 -19.40
N HIS A 105 3.79 6.60 -18.75
CA HIS A 105 3.11 5.33 -18.51
C HIS A 105 2.77 5.03 -17.05
N VAL A 106 2.89 6.02 -16.15
CA VAL A 106 2.56 5.89 -14.72
C VAL A 106 1.12 5.39 -14.50
N ASP A 107 0.19 5.82 -15.35
CA ASP A 107 -1.22 5.41 -15.32
C ASP A 107 -1.45 3.93 -15.69
N LYS A 108 -0.42 3.23 -16.18
CA LYS A 108 -0.47 1.80 -16.55
C LYS A 108 0.14 0.88 -15.48
N LEU A 109 0.41 1.36 -14.27
CA LEU A 109 0.98 0.51 -13.21
C LEU A 109 -0.08 -0.36 -12.52
N PHE A 110 -1.30 0.17 -12.39
CA PHE A 110 -2.39 -0.48 -11.67
C PHE A 110 -3.73 -0.33 -12.38
N THR A 111 -4.65 -1.26 -12.12
CA THR A 111 -6.08 -1.05 -12.33
C THR A 111 -6.75 -0.84 -10.98
N GLU A 112 -7.56 0.21 -10.92
CA GLU A 112 -8.33 0.61 -9.75
C GLU A 112 -9.69 -0.10 -9.70
N TYR A 113 -10.00 -0.70 -8.56
CA TYR A 113 -11.32 -1.26 -8.27
C TYR A 113 -11.83 -0.75 -6.92
N PRO A 114 -13.14 -0.53 -6.78
CA PRO A 114 -13.73 -0.26 -5.48
C PRO A 114 -13.45 -1.42 -4.51
N PHE A 115 -13.15 -1.09 -3.25
CA PHE A 115 -12.85 -2.08 -2.23
C PHE A 115 -14.08 -2.39 -1.36
N TYR A 116 -14.90 -3.35 -1.81
CA TYR A 116 -16.17 -3.70 -1.15
C TYR A 116 -16.10 -4.80 -0.09
N ASN A 117 -15.04 -5.60 -0.04
CA ASN A 117 -14.98 -6.75 0.87
C ASN A 117 -14.80 -6.29 2.33
N GLU A 118 -15.91 -6.24 3.08
CA GLU A 118 -15.97 -5.80 4.47
C GLU A 118 -15.11 -6.65 5.43
N TYR A 119 -14.97 -7.94 5.17
CA TYR A 119 -14.14 -8.83 6.00
C TYR A 119 -12.68 -8.42 5.94
N ILE A 120 -12.13 -8.27 4.73
CA ILE A 120 -10.74 -7.81 4.56
C ILE A 120 -10.58 -6.41 5.16
N ARG A 121 -11.54 -5.51 4.94
CA ARG A 121 -11.49 -4.16 5.50
C ARG A 121 -11.42 -4.15 7.02
N ARG A 122 -12.21 -4.99 7.70
CA ARG A 122 -12.15 -5.12 9.16
C ARG A 122 -10.81 -5.67 9.62
N LEU A 123 -10.35 -6.77 9.01
CA LEU A 123 -9.09 -7.42 9.36
C LEU A 123 -7.89 -6.48 9.20
N ILE A 124 -7.74 -5.81 8.06
CA ILE A 124 -6.58 -4.92 7.83
C ILE A 124 -6.64 -3.61 8.64
N THR A 125 -7.78 -3.31 9.28
CA THR A 125 -7.92 -2.14 10.18
C THR A 125 -7.89 -2.52 11.65
N GLY A 126 -7.50 -3.76 11.97
CA GLY A 126 -7.41 -4.25 13.35
C GLY A 126 -8.76 -4.42 14.04
N LYS A 127 -9.86 -4.50 13.27
CA LYS A 127 -11.20 -4.73 13.82
C LYS A 127 -11.54 -6.21 13.83
N THR A 128 -12.09 -6.67 14.94
CA THR A 128 -12.57 -8.05 15.08
C THR A 128 -13.74 -8.33 14.12
N VAL A 129 -13.71 -9.50 13.50
CA VAL A 129 -14.83 -10.04 12.73
C VAL A 129 -15.53 -11.07 13.62
N GLU A 130 -16.55 -10.63 14.34
CA GLU A 130 -17.38 -11.54 15.14
C GLU A 130 -18.52 -12.09 14.28
N LEU A 131 -18.47 -13.40 14.00
CA LEU A 131 -19.58 -14.14 13.43
C LEU A 131 -20.22 -15.00 14.53
N PRO A 132 -21.56 -15.11 14.59
CA PRO A 132 -22.24 -15.94 15.58
C PRO A 132 -22.09 -17.46 15.31
N TYR A 133 -21.34 -17.82 14.27
CA TYR A 133 -21.03 -19.17 13.87
C TYR A 133 -19.60 -19.23 13.32
N TYR A 134 -19.00 -20.41 13.35
CA TYR A 134 -17.69 -20.66 12.74
C TYR A 134 -17.80 -20.54 11.21
N ASP A 135 -16.91 -19.75 10.61
CA ASP A 135 -16.79 -19.62 9.15
C ASP A 135 -15.36 -20.01 8.71
N PRO A 136 -15.19 -21.16 8.03
CA PRO A 136 -13.88 -21.60 7.54
C PRO A 136 -13.29 -20.67 6.47
N HIS A 137 -14.09 -19.82 5.82
CA HIS A 137 -13.59 -18.80 4.92
C HIS A 137 -12.92 -17.65 5.67
N LEU A 138 -13.44 -17.29 6.85
CA LEU A 138 -12.86 -16.27 7.71
C LEU A 138 -11.50 -16.74 8.26
N GLU A 139 -11.43 -17.96 8.79
CA GLU A 139 -10.17 -18.52 9.31
C GLU A 139 -9.09 -18.64 8.20
N ARG A 140 -9.49 -19.04 6.99
CA ARG A 140 -8.59 -19.03 5.82
C ARG A 140 -8.12 -17.63 5.46
N LEU A 141 -8.99 -16.63 5.60
CA LEU A 141 -8.68 -15.24 5.30
C LEU A 141 -7.72 -14.64 6.33
N GLU A 142 -7.93 -14.93 7.62
CA GLU A 142 -7.02 -14.57 8.70
C GLU A 142 -5.65 -15.23 8.51
N THR A 143 -5.62 -16.53 8.23
CA THR A 143 -4.38 -17.26 7.93
C THR A 143 -3.67 -16.68 6.70
N TYR A 144 -4.43 -16.33 5.65
CA TYR A 144 -3.90 -15.73 4.44
C TYR A 144 -3.28 -14.35 4.72
N ILE A 145 -3.94 -13.50 5.51
CA ILE A 145 -3.44 -12.15 5.85
C ILE A 145 -2.22 -12.23 6.76
N ASN A 146 -2.24 -13.10 7.78
CA ASN A 146 -1.12 -13.31 8.71
C ASN A 146 0.13 -13.88 8.01
N GLY A 147 -0.02 -14.49 6.83
CA GLY A 147 1.09 -14.95 6.00
C GLY A 147 1.83 -13.85 5.22
N TYR A 148 1.35 -12.59 5.23
CA TYR A 148 1.99 -11.48 4.50
C TYR A 148 2.71 -10.52 5.43
N ASN A 149 4.03 -10.41 5.27
CA ASN A 149 4.91 -9.51 6.03
C ASN A 149 4.69 -7.99 5.77
N TYR A 150 3.75 -7.62 4.89
CA TYR A 150 3.46 -6.23 4.50
C TYR A 150 1.97 -5.95 4.66
N CYS A 151 1.50 -5.94 5.90
CA CYS A 151 0.11 -5.70 6.25
C CYS A 151 0.01 -4.94 7.57
N SER A 152 -0.89 -3.95 7.62
CA SER A 152 -1.18 -3.21 8.84
C SER A 152 -1.74 -4.07 9.98
N ALA A 153 -2.32 -5.25 9.68
CA ALA A 153 -2.76 -6.17 10.71
C ALA A 153 -1.60 -6.68 11.59
N LEU A 154 -0.40 -6.87 11.01
CA LEU A 154 0.80 -7.20 11.78
C LEU A 154 1.29 -5.99 12.59
N ASP A 155 1.16 -4.78 12.08
CA ASP A 155 1.61 -3.55 12.75
C ASP A 155 0.83 -3.27 14.06
N TYR A 156 -0.45 -3.68 14.12
CA TYR A 156 -1.28 -3.54 15.32
C TYR A 156 -1.02 -4.63 16.39
N GLU A 157 -0.41 -5.76 16.01
CA GLU A 157 -0.01 -6.84 16.93
C GLU A 157 1.49 -6.76 17.36
N GLY A 158 2.18 -5.67 17.02
CA GLY A 158 3.61 -5.49 17.33
C GLY A 158 4.57 -6.16 16.34
N GLY A 159 4.06 -6.59 15.18
CA GLY A 159 4.84 -7.02 14.02
C GLY A 159 5.46 -5.85 13.26
N LYS A 160 6.41 -6.15 12.36
CA LYS A 160 7.24 -5.17 11.65
C LYS A 160 6.39 -4.17 10.84
N SER A 161 6.12 -3.03 11.47
CA SER A 161 5.73 -1.76 10.85
C SER A 161 6.46 -1.56 9.51
N PRO A 162 5.82 -0.96 8.48
CA PRO A 162 6.49 -0.68 7.21
C PRO A 162 7.74 0.11 7.54
N VAL A 163 8.88 -0.53 7.30
CA VAL A 163 10.21 -0.18 7.80
C VAL A 163 10.36 1.33 7.95
N ILE A 164 10.43 1.81 9.19
CA ILE A 164 11.01 3.13 9.48
C ILE A 164 12.49 2.98 9.15
N VAL A 165 12.90 3.38 7.94
CA VAL A 165 14.31 3.58 7.64
C VAL A 165 14.73 4.78 8.46
N ALA A 166 15.30 4.52 9.65
CA ALA A 166 15.99 5.54 10.40
C ALA A 166 17.14 6.04 9.54
N THR A 167 17.03 7.27 9.01
CA THR A 167 18.16 7.99 8.46
C THR A 167 19.09 8.36 9.62
N ASN A 168 19.90 7.39 10.07
CA ASN A 168 21.10 7.68 10.83
C ASN A 168 22.11 8.32 9.87
N SER A 169 21.95 9.61 9.60
CA SER A 169 23.08 10.45 9.19
C SER A 169 23.61 11.17 10.42
N THR A 170 24.20 10.39 11.33
CA THR A 170 25.24 10.89 12.22
C THR A 170 26.52 10.90 11.40
N ILE A 171 26.89 12.04 10.82
CA ILE A 171 28.30 12.30 10.48
C ILE A 171 28.61 13.73 10.94
N ARG A 172 29.65 13.78 11.77
CA ARG A 172 30.31 14.97 12.33
C ARG A 172 30.81 15.93 11.26
#